data_AF-A0A9D4QI46-F1
#
_entry.id   AF-A0A9D4QI46-F1
#
_cell.length_a   1.000
_cell.length_b   1.000
_cell.length_c   1.000
_cell.angle_alpha   90.00
_cell.angle_beta   90.00
_cell.angle_gamma   90.00
#
_symmetry.space_group_name_H-M   'P 1'
#
loop_
_entity.id
_entity.type
_entity.pdbx_description
1 polymer ?
#
loop_
_entity_poly.entity_id
_entity_poly.type
_entity_poly.pdbx_seq_one_letter_code
_entity_poly.pdbx_strand_id
1 'polypeptide(L)'
;MNPDRPNIKYIKTERPSSSNTQDHLDEILTPMAEQLIKEKHQYQLTIMYTDTHVISYAYAFFQKKMVDLQYVGDAVPENRLFAQYHQTYTEKMKQHIVKEICKENSKIRLIFATVALGM
;
A
#
# COMPACT_ATOMS: atom_id res chain seq x y z
N MET A 1 -1.13 16.56 -24.96
CA MET A 1 -0.38 16.40 -23.70
C MET A 1 0.89 15.62 -24.00
N ASN A 2 2.05 16.09 -23.57
CA ASN A 2 3.27 15.28 -23.62
C ASN A 2 3.17 14.18 -22.55
N PRO A 3 3.28 12.88 -22.87
CA PRO A 3 3.28 11.81 -21.87
C PRO A 3 4.59 11.75 -21.07
N ASP A 4 5.67 12.35 -21.57
CA ASP A 4 6.97 12.35 -20.89
C ASP A 4 6.90 13.10 -19.56
N ARG A 5 7.55 12.52 -18.55
CA ARG A 5 7.60 13.01 -17.17
C ARG A 5 9.03 12.89 -16.69
N PRO A 6 9.86 13.94 -16.85
CA PRO A 6 11.29 13.88 -16.53
C PRO A 6 11.58 13.64 -15.04
N ASN A 7 10.58 13.85 -14.18
CA ASN A 7 10.62 13.57 -12.75
C ASN A 7 10.26 12.12 -12.38
N ILE A 8 9.91 11.26 -13.34
CA ILE A 8 9.58 9.84 -13.12
C ILE A 8 10.74 8.96 -13.58
N LYS A 9 11.23 8.13 -12.67
CA LYS A 9 12.26 7.11 -12.96
C LYS A 9 11.60 5.74 -13.07
N TYR A 10 11.97 4.99 -14.11
CA TYR A 10 11.49 3.63 -14.32
C TYR A 10 12.58 2.64 -13.95
N ILE A 11 12.22 1.64 -13.15
CA ILE A 11 13.09 0.53 -12.75
C ILE A 11 12.34 -0.76 -13.05
N LYS A 12 13.02 -1.75 -13.62
CA LYS A 12 12.49 -3.09 -13.85
C LYS A 12 13.33 -4.09 -13.08
N THR A 13 12.67 -4.95 -12.31
CA THR A 13 13.28 -6.06 -11.59
C THR A 13 12.60 -7.37 -12.00
N GLU A 14 13.31 -8.48 -11.89
CA GLU A 14 12.71 -9.79 -12.10
C GLU A 14 11.85 -10.16 -10.89
N ARG A 15 10.75 -10.88 -11.14
CA ARG A 15 9.91 -11.40 -10.07
C ARG A 15 10.60 -12.63 -9.46
N PRO A 16 10.67 -12.75 -8.13
CA PRO A 16 11.23 -13.94 -7.51
C PRO A 16 10.54 -15.22 -7.98
N SER A 17 11.33 -16.27 -8.19
CA SER A 17 10.81 -17.61 -8.50
C SER A 17 10.09 -18.17 -7.28
N SER A 18 8.91 -18.78 -7.46
CA SER A 18 8.08 -19.26 -6.37
C SER A 18 7.93 -20.78 -6.43
N SER A 19 8.26 -21.49 -5.33
CA SER A 19 7.99 -22.93 -5.18
C SER A 19 6.52 -23.22 -4.81
N ASN A 20 5.91 -22.37 -3.98
CA ASN A 20 4.47 -22.35 -3.72
C ASN A 20 3.80 -21.12 -4.34
N THR A 21 2.48 -21.02 -4.28
CA THR A 21 1.72 -19.97 -4.96
C THR A 21 1.93 -18.55 -4.41
N GLN A 22 2.55 -18.37 -3.24
CA GLN A 22 2.64 -17.08 -2.55
C GLN A 22 4.03 -16.71 -1.98
N ASP A 23 5.02 -17.61 -1.97
CA ASP A 23 6.36 -17.35 -1.38
C ASP A 23 7.03 -16.09 -1.97
N HIS A 24 6.92 -15.91 -3.30
CA HIS A 24 7.43 -14.72 -3.97
C HIS A 24 6.76 -13.41 -3.52
N LEU A 25 5.52 -13.44 -3.01
CA LEU A 25 4.85 -12.25 -2.48
C LEU A 25 5.46 -11.88 -1.13
N ASP A 26 5.75 -12.85 -0.27
CA ASP A 26 6.42 -12.60 1.01
C ASP A 26 7.80 -11.96 0.81
N GLU A 27 8.55 -12.41 -0.19
CA GLU A 27 9.85 -11.81 -0.56
C GLU A 27 9.72 -10.34 -0.99
N ILE A 28 8.64 -9.98 -1.69
CA ILE A 28 8.37 -8.60 -2.12
C ILE A 28 7.87 -7.74 -0.94
N LEU A 29 6.96 -8.28 -0.12
CA LEU A 29 6.25 -7.54 0.91
C LEU A 29 7.07 -7.36 2.21
N THR A 30 7.93 -8.32 2.54
CA THR A 30 8.77 -8.27 3.76
C THR A 30 9.60 -6.99 3.86
N PRO A 31 10.44 -6.62 2.88
CA PRO A 31 11.25 -5.40 3.00
C PRO A 31 10.40 -4.14 3.08
N MET A 32 9.25 -4.10 2.39
CA MET A 32 8.31 -2.97 2.48
C MET A 32 7.71 -2.85 3.88
N ALA A 33 7.30 -3.96 4.50
CA ALA A 33 6.75 -3.96 5.85
C ALA A 33 7.81 -3.54 6.88
N GLU A 34 9.03 -4.03 6.76
CA GLU A 34 10.15 -3.68 7.65
C GLU A 34 10.52 -2.19 7.56
N GLN A 35 10.57 -1.63 6.35
CA GLN A 35 10.78 -0.20 6.15
C GLN A 35 9.61 0.63 6.68
N LEU A 36 8.37 0.20 6.43
CA LEU A 36 7.17 0.90 6.93
C LEU A 36 7.12 0.92 8.46
N ILE A 37 7.52 -0.18 9.13
CA ILE A 37 7.66 -0.23 10.59
C ILE A 37 8.72 0.75 11.09
N LYS A 38 9.87 0.82 10.39
CA LYS A 38 11.00 1.67 10.76
C LYS A 38 10.69 3.16 10.59
N GLU A 39 10.11 3.53 9.45
CA GLU A 39 9.94 4.94 9.05
C GLU A 39 8.58 5.50 9.47
N LYS A 40 7.56 4.63 9.61
CA LYS A 40 6.19 5.01 9.98
C LYS A 40 5.67 6.17 9.13
N HIS A 41 5.34 7.30 9.74
CA HIS A 41 4.84 8.50 9.08
C HIS A 41 5.87 9.21 8.19
N GLN A 42 7.17 8.87 8.30
CA GLN A 42 8.25 9.36 7.44
C GLN A 42 8.44 8.52 6.18
N TYR A 43 7.80 7.34 6.09
CA TYR A 43 7.84 6.52 4.89
C TYR A 43 7.27 7.30 3.71
N GLN A 44 7.83 7.13 2.50
CA GLN A 44 7.32 7.82 1.31
C GLN A 44 5.92 7.29 0.95
N LEU A 45 4.97 8.19 0.65
CA LEU A 45 3.66 7.76 0.15
C LEU A 45 3.84 6.89 -1.12
N THR A 46 3.44 5.63 -1.00
CA THR A 46 3.68 4.58 -2.00
C THR A 46 2.36 3.92 -2.38
N ILE A 47 2.17 3.68 -3.68
CA ILE A 47 1.01 2.96 -4.23
C ILE A 47 1.51 1.68 -4.88
N MET A 48 1.02 0.54 -4.41
CA MET A 48 1.27 -0.77 -4.99
C MET A 48 0.05 -1.18 -5.82
N TYR A 49 0.20 -1.15 -7.14
CA TYR A 49 -0.83 -1.61 -8.07
C TYR A 49 -0.76 -3.13 -8.27
N THR A 50 -1.86 -3.84 -8.00
CA THR A 50 -1.95 -5.29 -8.19
C THR A 50 -3.42 -5.75 -8.28
N ASP A 51 -3.65 -7.04 -8.50
CA ASP A 51 -4.99 -7.64 -8.51
C ASP A 51 -5.61 -7.76 -7.10
N THR A 52 -6.92 -7.94 -7.04
CA THR A 52 -7.70 -8.01 -5.79
C THR A 52 -7.24 -9.12 -4.85
N HIS A 53 -6.80 -10.27 -5.38
CA HIS A 53 -6.33 -11.39 -4.57
C HIS A 53 -5.03 -11.04 -3.85
N VAL A 54 -4.07 -10.44 -4.57
CA VAL A 54 -2.80 -9.98 -4.00
C VAL A 54 -3.01 -8.83 -3.01
N ILE A 55 -3.95 -7.90 -3.26
CA ILE A 55 -4.29 -6.84 -2.29
C ILE A 55 -4.74 -7.44 -0.96
N SER A 56 -5.64 -8.43 -1.03
CA SER A 56 -6.19 -9.09 0.16
C SER A 56 -5.10 -9.81 0.95
N TYR A 57 -4.21 -10.50 0.23
CA TYR A 57 -3.04 -11.16 0.80
C TYR A 57 -2.07 -10.16 1.45
N ALA A 58 -1.68 -9.10 0.73
CA ALA A 58 -0.75 -8.09 1.21
C ALA A 58 -1.27 -7.38 2.45
N TYR A 59 -2.56 -7.03 2.48
CA TYR A 59 -3.16 -6.43 3.65
C TYR A 59 -3.11 -7.36 4.87
N ALA A 60 -3.47 -8.64 4.72
CA ALA A 60 -3.40 -9.62 5.80
C ALA A 60 -1.95 -9.85 6.27
N PHE A 61 -0.99 -9.88 5.34
CA PHE A 61 0.44 -9.98 5.62
C PHE A 61 0.90 -8.82 6.50
N PHE A 62 0.60 -7.58 6.11
CA PHE A 62 0.99 -6.39 6.86
C PHE A 62 0.30 -6.32 8.23
N GLN A 63 -0.98 -6.67 8.32
CA GLN A 63 -1.69 -6.75 9.61
C GLN A 63 -1.01 -7.73 10.56
N LYS A 64 -0.63 -8.93 10.07
CA LYS A 64 0.06 -9.95 10.87
C LYS A 64 1.48 -9.54 11.25
N LYS A 65 2.23 -8.93 10.33
CA LYS A 65 3.64 -8.58 10.54
C LYS A 65 3.80 -7.37 11.46
N MET A 66 2.93 -6.37 11.34
CA MET A 66 3.05 -5.11 12.08
C MET A 66 2.32 -5.13 13.43
N VAL A 67 1.24 -5.91 13.57
CA VAL A 67 0.41 -5.94 14.80
C VAL A 67 0.08 -4.51 15.25
N ASP A 68 0.51 -4.05 16.42
CA ASP A 68 0.20 -2.71 16.93
C ASP A 68 1.01 -1.60 16.24
N LEU A 69 2.15 -1.95 15.63
CA LEU A 69 3.02 -1.00 14.92
C LEU A 69 2.39 -0.50 13.61
N GLN A 70 1.24 -1.05 13.19
CA GLN A 70 0.52 -0.57 12.01
C GLN A 70 -0.14 0.80 12.21
N TYR A 71 -0.22 1.31 13.44
CA TYR A 71 -0.85 2.59 13.76
C TYR A 71 0.15 3.64 14.26
N VAL A 72 -0.15 4.91 13.96
CA VAL A 72 0.51 6.08 14.53
C VAL A 72 -0.50 6.79 15.43
N GLY A 73 -0.51 6.42 16.71
CA GLY A 73 -1.49 6.89 17.69
C GLY A 73 -2.55 5.83 17.97
N ASP A 74 -3.80 6.26 18.18
CA ASP A 74 -4.91 5.37 18.47
C ASP A 74 -5.17 4.38 17.32
N ALA A 75 -5.68 3.19 17.65
CA ALA A 75 -5.98 2.12 16.71
C ALA A 75 -7.26 2.37 15.89
N VAL A 76 -7.31 3.53 15.24
CA VAL A 76 -8.39 3.95 14.34
C VAL A 76 -7.92 3.88 12.87
N PRO A 77 -8.83 3.69 11.90
CA PRO A 77 -8.48 3.57 10.49
C PRO A 77 -7.59 4.70 9.95
N GLU A 78 -7.83 5.94 10.39
CA GLU A 78 -7.12 7.15 9.96
C GLU A 78 -5.66 7.19 10.40
N ASN A 79 -5.34 6.49 11.49
CA ASN A 79 -3.99 6.40 12.04
C ASN A 79 -3.20 5.22 11.48
N ARG A 80 -3.82 4.37 10.65
CA ARG A 80 -3.14 3.20 10.08
C ARG A 80 -2.19 3.62 8.96
N LEU A 81 -1.01 2.99 8.94
CA LEU A 81 0.06 3.25 7.98
C LEU A 81 -0.24 2.72 6.57
N PHE A 82 -1.20 1.80 6.41
CA PHE A 82 -1.56 1.23 5.11
C PHE A 82 -3.07 1.08 4.93
N ALA A 83 -3.51 1.12 3.67
CA ALA A 83 -4.91 0.99 3.27
C ALA A 83 -5.04 0.14 1.99
N GLN A 84 -6.26 -0.31 1.71
CA GLN A 84 -6.61 -1.00 0.46
C GLN A 84 -7.53 -0.11 -0.38
N TYR A 85 -7.41 -0.15 -1.69
CA TYR A 85 -8.31 0.54 -2.60
C TYR A 85 -8.66 -0.38 -3.77
N HIS A 86 -9.89 -0.87 -3.81
CA HIS A 86 -10.34 -1.76 -4.89
C HIS A 86 -11.80 -1.51 -5.26
N GLN A 87 -12.22 -2.07 -6.41
CA GLN A 87 -13.51 -1.79 -7.03
C GLN A 87 -14.71 -2.06 -6.11
N THR A 88 -14.65 -3.12 -5.29
CA THR A 88 -15.75 -3.55 -4.42
C THR A 88 -15.92 -2.69 -3.16
N TYR A 89 -15.03 -1.73 -2.88
CA TYR A 89 -15.27 -0.74 -1.83
C TYR A 89 -16.44 0.18 -2.20
N THR A 90 -17.20 0.59 -1.19
CA THR A 90 -18.23 1.61 -1.37
C THR A 90 -17.60 2.94 -1.77
N GLU A 91 -18.32 3.75 -2.53
CA GLU A 91 -17.84 5.08 -2.94
C GLU A 91 -17.49 5.96 -1.74
N LYS A 92 -18.22 5.83 -0.62
CA LYS A 92 -17.91 6.54 0.62
C LYS A 92 -16.52 6.15 1.16
N MET A 93 -16.17 4.87 1.15
CA MET A 93 -14.87 4.38 1.60
C MET A 93 -13.75 4.83 0.67
N LYS A 94 -13.95 4.73 -0.65
CA LYS A 94 -12.99 5.21 -1.64
C LYS A 94 -12.70 6.70 -1.47
N GLN A 95 -13.74 7.52 -1.36
CA GLN A 95 -13.62 8.95 -1.12
C GLN A 95 -12.94 9.27 0.21
N HIS A 96 -13.23 8.51 1.26
CA HIS A 96 -12.59 8.68 2.55
C HIS A 96 -11.07 8.43 2.44
N ILE A 97 -10.65 7.32 1.82
CA ILE A 97 -9.22 7.02 1.63
C ILE A 97 -8.52 8.11 0.81
N VAL A 98 -9.13 8.55 -0.30
CA VAL A 98 -8.58 9.64 -1.13
C VAL A 98 -8.46 10.93 -0.33
N LYS A 99 -9.48 11.29 0.46
CA LYS A 99 -9.42 12.47 1.34
C LYS A 99 -8.31 12.35 2.37
N GLU A 100 -8.16 11.19 3.01
CA GLU A 100 -7.12 10.97 4.01
C GLU A 100 -5.71 11.09 3.43
N ILE A 101 -5.44 10.57 2.23
CA ILE A 101 -4.10 10.65 1.62
C ILE A 101 -3.77 12.06 1.11
N CYS A 102 -4.77 12.88 0.79
CA CYS A 102 -4.57 14.27 0.37
C CYS A 102 -4.32 15.23 1.55
N LYS A 103 -4.47 14.79 2.80
CA LYS A 103 -4.15 15.62 3.98
C LYS A 103 -2.64 15.75 4.15
N GLU A 104 -2.18 16.97 4.48
CA GLU A 104 -0.77 17.23 4.81
C GLU A 104 -0.22 16.31 5.92
N ASN A 105 -1.07 16.02 6.92
CA ASN A 105 -0.71 15.19 8.08
C ASN A 105 -1.23 13.75 7.99
N SER A 106 -1.52 13.25 6.78
CA SER A 106 -1.97 11.87 6.58
C SER A 106 -1.05 10.88 7.31
N LYS A 107 -1.60 9.79 7.86
CA LYS A 107 -0.79 8.68 8.39
C LYS A 107 -0.66 7.53 7.41
N ILE A 108 -1.52 7.46 6.41
CA ILE A 108 -1.45 6.46 5.35
C ILE A 108 -0.20 6.71 4.51
N ARG A 109 0.62 5.67 4.34
CA ARG A 109 1.87 5.71 3.58
C ARG A 109 2.00 4.60 2.55
N LEU A 110 1.19 3.55 2.65
CA LEU A 110 1.13 2.49 1.66
C LEU A 110 -0.32 2.21 1.25
N ILE A 111 -0.58 2.18 -0.06
CA ILE A 111 -1.90 1.86 -0.60
C ILE A 111 -1.77 0.63 -1.50
N PHE A 112 -2.49 -0.44 -1.17
CA PHE A 112 -2.67 -1.59 -2.05
C PHE A 112 -3.87 -1.33 -2.96
N ALA A 113 -3.63 -1.08 -4.24
CA ALA A 113 -4.64 -0.59 -5.15
C ALA A 113 -4.85 -1.49 -6.37
N THR A 114 -6.10 -1.63 -6.84
CA THR A 114 -6.36 -2.06 -8.21
C THR A 114 -6.37 -0.86 -9.14
N VAL A 115 -6.58 -1.11 -10.45
CA VAL A 115 -6.83 -0.06 -11.45
C VAL A 115 -8.01 0.86 -11.12
N ALA A 116 -8.86 0.50 -10.15
CA ALA A 116 -9.92 1.38 -9.65
C ALA A 116 -9.39 2.72 -9.11
N LEU A 117 -8.14 2.77 -8.65
CA LEU A 117 -7.50 4.01 -8.23
C LEU A 117 -6.84 4.69 -9.44
N GLY A 118 -7.52 5.70 -10.00
CA GLY A 118 -7.03 6.49 -11.13
C GLY A 118 -7.95 6.49 -12.35
N MET A 119 -9.09 5.79 -12.29
CA MET A 119 -10.20 5.92 -13.23
C MET A 119 -11.18 7.01 -12.80
#